data_AF-E3EL85-F1
#
_entry.id   AF-E3EL85-F1
#
_cell.length_a   1.000
_cell.length_b   1.000
_cell.length_c   1.000
_cell.angle_alpha   90.00
_cell.angle_beta   90.00
_cell.angle_gamma   90.00
#
_symmetry.space_group_name_H-M   'P 1'
#
loop_
_entity.id
_entity.type
_entity.pdbx_description
1 polymer ?
#
loop_
_entity_poly.entity_id
_entity_poly.type
_entity_poly.pdbx_seq_one_letter_code
_entity_poly.pdbx_strand_id
1 'polypeptide(L)'
;MINLQERLDRAAKINDLIKYIGEIDKNRYKPLLHSKNEEDTFTQGYFIFAENGLLYFIDSYTRKAIRPIDSARYQRDHYFSHGGNMWWLVQSFAQFIMTGKEGQLRDYKEIWGFDYETTMLVREKAKQIGFISSVDYPHHLYMNPEKRVSKIH
;
A
#
# COMPACT_ATOMS: atom_id res chain seq x y z
N MET A 1 -24.24 9.02 7.90
CA MET A 1 -23.03 9.77 7.53
C MET A 1 -21.87 9.14 8.28
N ILE A 2 -20.80 8.77 7.58
CA ILE A 2 -19.60 8.22 8.24
C ILE A 2 -18.96 9.32 9.10
N ASN A 3 -18.64 9.01 10.36
CA ASN A 3 -18.11 9.96 11.34
C ASN A 3 -16.64 10.32 11.00
N LEU A 4 -16.26 11.60 11.14
CA LEU A 4 -14.87 12.05 10.98
C LEU A 4 -13.91 11.27 11.89
N GLN A 5 -14.34 10.96 13.12
CA GLN A 5 -13.55 10.16 14.06
C GLN A 5 -13.23 8.78 13.50
N GLU A 6 -14.21 8.08 12.93
CA GLU A 6 -14.00 6.77 12.31
C GLU A 6 -13.02 6.83 11.14
N ARG A 7 -13.00 7.95 10.39
CA ARG A 7 -12.06 8.16 9.29
C ARG A 7 -10.65 8.42 9.81
N LEU A 8 -10.50 9.20 10.88
CA LEU A 8 -9.23 9.42 11.57
C LEU A 8 -8.66 8.11 12.10
N ASP A 9 -9.50 7.28 12.75
CA ASP A 9 -9.09 5.98 13.29
C ASP A 9 -8.63 5.03 12.17
N ARG A 10 -9.32 5.03 11.02
CA ARG A 10 -8.89 4.23 9.86
C ARG A 10 -7.61 4.77 9.22
N ALA A 11 -7.44 6.09 9.15
CA ALA A 11 -6.19 6.68 8.66
C ALA A 11 -5.00 6.30 9.56
N ALA A 12 -5.17 6.32 10.88
CA ALA A 12 -4.16 5.85 11.82
C ALA A 12 -3.80 4.37 11.59
N LYS A 13 -4.81 3.49 11.48
CA LYS A 13 -4.62 2.07 11.17
C LYS A 13 -3.86 1.83 9.86
N ILE A 14 -4.18 2.59 8.81
CA ILE A 14 -3.47 2.49 7.53
C ILE A 14 -2.03 2.99 7.66
N ASN A 15 -1.80 4.09 8.37
CA ASN A 15 -0.45 4.60 8.60
C ASN A 15 0.40 3.59 9.38
N ASP A 16 -0.19 2.89 10.35
CA ASP A 16 0.47 1.79 11.06
C ASP A 16 0.79 0.61 10.13
N LEU A 17 -0.11 0.26 9.20
CA LEU A 17 0.17 -0.77 8.19
C LEU A 17 1.29 -0.37 7.24
N ILE A 18 1.32 0.89 6.79
CA ILE A 18 2.41 1.40 5.95
C ILE A 18 3.73 1.30 6.71
N LYS A 19 3.78 1.80 7.94
CA LYS A 19 4.97 1.70 8.80
C LYS A 19 5.44 0.25 8.93
N TYR A 20 4.52 -0.68 9.20
CA TYR A 20 4.82 -2.11 9.31
C TYR A 20 5.42 -2.69 8.02
N ILE A 21 4.89 -2.32 6.85
CA ILE A 21 5.46 -2.70 5.55
C ILE A 21 6.89 -2.18 5.44
N GLY A 22 7.14 -0.92 5.82
CA GLY A 22 8.47 -0.32 5.78
C GLY A 22 9.49 -1.00 6.69
N GLU A 23 9.07 -1.41 7.89
CA GLU A 23 9.93 -2.12 8.84
C GLU A 23 10.39 -3.48 8.32
N ILE A 24 9.50 -4.21 7.65
CA ILE A 24 9.85 -5.48 7.02
C ILE A 24 10.69 -5.26 5.75
N ASP A 25 10.45 -4.15 5.03
CA ASP A 25 11.11 -3.83 3.76
C ASP A 25 12.40 -3.00 3.89
N LYS A 26 12.85 -2.70 5.13
CA LYS A 26 13.91 -1.71 5.39
C LYS A 26 15.25 -2.00 4.70
N ASN A 27 15.52 -3.27 4.41
CA ASN A 27 16.77 -3.72 3.78
C ASN A 27 16.68 -3.75 2.24
N ARG A 28 15.53 -3.42 1.65
CA ARG A 28 15.43 -3.35 0.20
C ARG A 28 16.15 -2.14 -0.38
N TYR A 29 16.69 -2.36 -1.57
CA TYR A 29 17.22 -1.30 -2.41
C TYR A 29 16.16 -0.27 -2.80
N LYS A 30 14.90 -0.69 -3.00
CA LYS A 30 13.76 0.20 -3.30
C LYS A 30 12.58 -0.13 -2.37
N PRO A 31 12.52 0.49 -1.18
CA PRO A 31 11.50 0.18 -0.20
C PRO A 31 10.12 0.73 -0.61
N LEU A 32 9.07 -0.06 -0.40
CA LEU A 32 7.71 0.25 -0.82
C LEU A 32 7.09 1.34 0.06
N LEU A 33 6.55 2.41 -0.54
CA LEU A 33 5.94 3.56 0.17
C LEU A 33 6.89 4.26 1.16
N HIS A 34 8.20 4.00 1.05
CA HIS A 34 9.24 4.61 1.85
C HIS A 34 10.35 5.14 0.95
N SER A 35 11.18 6.00 1.51
CA SER A 35 12.34 6.53 0.82
C SER A 35 13.50 6.65 1.79
N LYS A 36 14.70 6.36 1.30
CA LYS A 36 15.94 6.61 2.03
C LYS A 36 16.48 7.95 1.56
N ASN A 37 16.83 8.83 2.50
CA ASN A 37 17.57 10.05 2.16
C ASN A 37 19.09 9.74 2.09
N GLU A 38 19.90 10.75 1.80
CA GLU A 38 21.37 10.62 1.69
C GLU A 38 22.04 10.15 2.99
N GLU A 39 21.37 10.33 4.13
CA GLU A 39 21.81 9.92 5.47
C GLU A 39 21.27 8.53 5.87
N ASP A 40 20.71 7.79 4.91
CA ASP A 40 20.02 6.50 5.11
C ASP A 40 18.84 6.54 6.11
N THR A 41 18.32 7.73 6.38
CA THR A 41 17.14 7.93 7.21
C THR A 41 15.89 7.56 6.42
N PHE A 42 15.08 6.68 7.02
CA PHE A 42 13.88 6.15 6.41
C PHE A 42 12.72 7.12 6.56
N THR A 43 12.20 7.61 5.45
CA THR A 43 11.01 8.46 5.42
C THR A 43 9.82 7.65 4.92
N GLN A 44 8.74 7.63 5.71
CA GLN A 44 7.50 6.96 5.33
C GLN A 44 6.51 7.91 4.64
N GLY A 45 5.76 7.35 3.70
CA GLY A 45 4.52 7.96 3.22
C GLY A 45 3.41 7.75 4.24
N TYR A 46 2.45 8.68 4.31
CA TYR A 46 1.37 8.60 5.30
C TYR A 46 0.16 9.43 4.88
N PHE A 47 -1.01 9.05 5.38
CA PHE A 47 -2.25 9.76 5.19
C PHE A 47 -2.49 10.80 6.28
N ILE A 48 -3.03 11.95 5.88
CA ILE A 48 -3.50 13.01 6.78
C ILE A 48 -4.83 13.59 6.30
N PHE A 49 -5.64 14.05 7.24
CA PHE A 49 -6.76 14.95 6.95
C PHE A 49 -6.29 16.39 7.10
N ALA A 50 -6.54 17.22 6.09
CA ALA A 50 -6.40 18.66 6.23
C ALA A 50 -7.56 19.26 7.03
N GLU A 51 -7.42 20.50 7.48
CA GLU A 51 -8.45 21.21 8.27
C GLU A 51 -9.82 21.27 7.57
N ASN A 52 -9.83 21.29 6.23
CA ASN A 52 -11.03 21.25 5.42
C ASN A 52 -11.67 19.84 5.29
N GLY A 53 -11.16 18.84 6.02
CA GLY A 53 -11.67 17.47 6.01
C GLY A 53 -11.31 16.65 4.78
N LEU A 54 -10.45 17.16 3.88
CA LEU A 54 -9.96 16.41 2.73
C LEU A 54 -8.79 15.50 3.14
N LEU A 55 -8.83 14.26 2.62
CA LEU A 55 -7.77 13.28 2.79
C LEU A 55 -6.64 13.51 1.77
N TYR A 56 -5.41 13.53 2.26
CA TYR A 56 -4.19 13.59 1.48
C TYR A 56 -3.27 12.42 1.83
N PHE A 57 -2.48 12.00 0.86
CA PHE A 57 -1.32 11.14 1.06
C PHE A 57 -0.05 12.00 0.91
N ILE A 58 0.81 11.99 1.91
CA ILE A 58 2.13 12.62 1.86
C ILE A 58 3.11 11.60 1.30
N ASP A 59 3.69 11.91 0.15
CA ASP A 59 4.65 11.04 -0.54
C ASP A 59 5.97 10.92 0.24
N SER A 60 6.53 9.71 0.27
CA SER A 60 7.73 9.42 1.07
C SER A 60 8.97 10.16 0.56
N TYR A 61 9.10 10.29 -0.76
CA TYR A 61 10.27 10.87 -1.41
C TYR A 61 10.12 12.38 -1.60
N THR A 62 9.06 12.80 -2.29
CA THR A 62 8.85 14.20 -2.66
C THR A 62 8.31 15.04 -1.51
N ARG A 63 7.77 14.41 -0.46
CA ARG A 63 7.08 15.05 0.68
C ARG A 63 5.87 15.89 0.29
N LYS A 64 5.38 15.76 -0.96
CA LYS A 64 4.23 16.50 -1.45
C LYS A 64 2.93 15.84 -1.01
N ALA A 65 1.93 16.66 -0.74
CA ALA A 65 0.57 16.21 -0.46
C ALA A 65 -0.16 15.89 -1.77
N ILE A 66 -0.72 14.68 -1.86
CA ILE A 66 -1.40 14.16 -3.05
C ILE A 66 -2.84 13.81 -2.66
N ARG A 67 -3.83 14.11 -3.50
CA ARG A 67 -5.22 13.67 -3.29
C ARG A 67 -5.48 12.35 -4.01
N PRO A 68 -5.64 11.23 -3.27
CA PRO A 68 -5.73 9.90 -3.87
C PRO A 68 -7.11 9.54 -4.46
N ILE A 69 -8.17 10.27 -4.06
CA ILE A 69 -9.56 9.94 -4.42
C ILE A 69 -9.98 10.55 -5.78
N ASP A 70 -9.39 11.67 -6.19
CA ASP A 70 -9.83 12.44 -7.37
C ASP A 70 -8.87 12.38 -8.56
N SER A 71 -7.86 11.52 -8.51
CA SER A 71 -6.72 11.63 -9.41
C SER A 71 -6.66 10.54 -10.47
N ALA A 72 -7.62 10.57 -11.41
CA ALA A 72 -7.38 10.00 -12.74
C ALA A 72 -6.22 10.73 -13.46
N ARG A 73 -5.88 11.97 -13.04
CA ARG A 73 -4.84 12.82 -13.64
C ARG A 73 -3.43 12.70 -13.03
N TYR A 74 -3.27 12.33 -11.75
CA TYR A 74 -1.94 12.45 -11.09
C TYR A 74 -0.89 11.44 -11.54
N GLN A 75 -1.27 10.30 -12.16
CA GLN A 75 -0.28 9.44 -12.81
C GLN A 75 0.47 10.16 -13.95
N ARG A 76 -0.10 11.24 -14.52
CA ARG A 76 0.55 12.06 -15.55
C ARG A 76 1.45 13.17 -15.00
N ASP A 77 1.19 13.69 -13.80
CA ASP A 77 1.80 14.95 -13.31
C ASP A 77 2.98 14.76 -12.33
N HIS A 78 3.60 13.57 -12.30
CA HIS A 78 4.92 13.33 -11.67
C HIS A 78 5.07 13.55 -10.15
N TYR A 79 3.98 13.69 -9.37
CA TYR A 79 4.09 13.96 -7.92
C TYR A 79 4.22 12.72 -7.04
N PHE A 80 3.82 11.54 -7.52
CA PHE A 80 3.98 10.29 -6.79
C PHE A 80 5.30 9.61 -7.17
N SER A 81 6.14 9.30 -6.20
CA SER A 81 7.51 8.82 -6.47
C SER A 81 7.60 7.33 -6.76
N HIS A 82 6.52 6.58 -6.58
CA HIS A 82 6.50 5.13 -6.74
C HIS A 82 5.78 4.71 -8.03
N GLY A 83 5.93 3.44 -8.42
CA GLY A 83 5.30 2.90 -9.63
C GLY A 83 3.77 2.82 -9.53
N GLY A 84 3.10 2.68 -10.68
CA GLY A 84 1.64 2.67 -10.77
C GLY A 84 0.93 1.66 -9.87
N ASN A 85 1.56 0.52 -9.56
CA ASN A 85 0.98 -0.45 -8.64
C ASN A 85 0.91 0.04 -7.19
N MET A 86 1.90 0.83 -6.75
CA MET A 86 1.86 1.47 -5.43
C MET A 86 0.80 2.57 -5.40
N TRP A 87 0.58 3.23 -6.54
CA TRP A 87 -0.50 4.21 -6.66
C TRP A 87 -1.87 3.57 -6.40
N TRP A 88 -2.15 2.43 -7.02
CA TRP A 88 -3.38 1.68 -6.78
C TRP A 88 -3.56 1.28 -5.31
N LEU A 89 -2.49 0.88 -4.63
CA LEU A 89 -2.53 0.56 -3.21
C LEU A 89 -2.91 1.80 -2.37
N VAL A 90 -2.28 2.95 -2.64
CA VAL A 90 -2.63 4.23 -1.99
C VAL A 90 -4.09 4.60 -2.24
N GLN A 91 -4.61 4.38 -3.44
CA GLN A 91 -6.03 4.60 -3.74
C GLN A 91 -6.95 3.66 -2.96
N SER A 92 -6.57 2.37 -2.85
CA SER A 92 -7.33 1.39 -2.10
C SER A 92 -7.37 1.73 -0.59
N PHE A 93 -6.23 2.12 -0.03
CA PHE A 93 -6.15 2.67 1.33
C PHE A 93 -7.06 3.88 1.51
N ALA A 94 -7.03 4.84 0.58
CA ALA A 94 -7.89 6.02 0.64
C ALA A 94 -9.38 5.67 0.61
N GLN A 95 -9.79 4.71 -0.23
CA GLN A 95 -11.17 4.23 -0.29
C GLN A 95 -11.60 3.61 1.04
N PHE A 96 -10.76 2.77 1.65
CA PHE A 96 -11.02 2.20 2.97
C PHE A 96 -11.15 3.30 4.04
N ILE A 97 -10.21 4.26 4.08
CA ILE A 97 -10.23 5.38 5.04
C ILE A 97 -11.52 6.18 4.92
N MET A 98 -12.00 6.44 3.70
CA MET A 98 -13.18 7.27 3.49
C MET A 98 -14.50 6.52 3.71
N THR A 99 -14.56 5.27 3.26
CA THR A 99 -15.83 4.53 3.09
C THR A 99 -15.99 3.35 4.05
N GLY A 100 -14.89 2.76 4.51
CA GLY A 100 -14.88 1.62 5.43
C GLY A 100 -15.09 0.30 4.71
N LYS A 101 -15.32 0.35 3.39
CA LYS A 101 -15.32 -0.82 2.53
C LYS A 101 -13.92 -1.41 2.49
N GLU A 102 -13.85 -2.73 2.56
CA GLU A 102 -12.60 -3.48 2.43
C GLU A 102 -11.82 -3.02 1.20
N GLY A 103 -10.52 -2.85 1.40
CA GLY A 103 -9.62 -2.56 0.31
C GLY A 103 -9.03 -3.83 -0.29
N GLN A 104 -8.01 -3.64 -1.12
CA GLN A 104 -7.35 -4.69 -1.86
C GLN A 104 -5.85 -4.47 -1.78
N LEU A 105 -5.12 -5.48 -1.31
CA LEU A 105 -3.65 -5.51 -1.38
C LEU A 105 -3.13 -5.89 -2.79
N ARG A 106 -4.04 -6.15 -3.75
CA ARG A 106 -3.82 -6.69 -5.10
C ARG A 106 -3.08 -8.05 -5.10
N ASP A 107 -3.39 -8.90 -6.08
CA ASP A 107 -2.89 -10.29 -6.14
C ASP A 107 -1.45 -10.37 -6.63
N TYR A 108 -0.42 -10.03 -5.84
CA TYR A 108 0.93 -10.05 -6.41
C TYR A 108 2.06 -10.44 -5.47
N LYS A 109 2.51 -11.70 -5.62
CA LYS A 109 3.88 -12.17 -5.32
C LYS A 109 4.96 -11.33 -6.01
N GLU A 110 4.62 -10.72 -7.14
CA GLU A 110 5.61 -10.20 -8.08
C GLU A 110 5.74 -8.68 -8.05
N ILE A 111 4.71 -7.94 -7.62
CA ILE A 111 4.75 -6.46 -7.60
C ILE A 111 5.56 -5.97 -6.41
N TRP A 112 5.40 -6.62 -5.26
CA TRP A 112 6.02 -6.16 -4.02
C TRP A 112 7.31 -6.89 -3.77
N GLY A 113 7.71 -7.85 -4.62
CA GLY A 113 8.95 -8.62 -4.56
C GLY A 113 9.20 -9.40 -3.27
N PHE A 114 8.18 -9.54 -2.40
CA PHE A 114 8.31 -10.18 -1.09
C PHE A 114 8.26 -11.70 -1.23
N ASP A 115 8.93 -12.41 -0.34
CA ASP A 115 8.72 -13.85 -0.21
C ASP A 115 7.33 -14.14 0.37
N TYR A 116 6.98 -15.43 0.42
CA TYR A 116 5.68 -15.86 0.92
C TYR A 116 5.45 -15.46 2.38
N GLU A 117 6.43 -15.70 3.24
CA GLU A 117 6.33 -15.45 4.68
C GLU A 117 6.08 -13.97 4.97
N THR A 118 6.88 -13.10 4.35
CA THR A 118 6.72 -11.65 4.44
C THR A 118 5.37 -11.19 3.90
N THR A 119 4.94 -11.78 2.78
CA THR A 119 3.63 -11.47 2.20
C THR A 119 2.51 -11.81 3.20
N MET A 120 2.58 -12.98 3.84
CA MET A 120 1.58 -13.40 4.83
C MET A 120 1.59 -12.51 6.07
N LEU A 121 2.76 -12.08 6.56
CA LEU A 121 2.86 -11.14 7.70
C LEU A 121 2.10 -9.83 7.42
N VAL A 122 2.31 -9.24 6.24
CA VAL A 122 1.61 -8.00 5.86
C VAL A 122 0.10 -8.23 5.72
N ARG A 123 -0.31 -9.36 5.14
CA ARG A 123 -1.73 -9.71 4.99
C ARG A 123 -2.41 -9.93 6.34
N GLU A 124 -1.76 -10.59 7.29
CA GLU A 124 -2.26 -10.75 8.65
C GLU A 124 -2.44 -9.39 9.33
N LYS A 125 -1.45 -8.50 9.22
CA LYS A 125 -1.58 -7.14 9.76
C LYS A 125 -2.74 -6.37 9.13
N ALA A 126 -2.90 -6.47 7.81
CA ALA A 126 -4.00 -5.84 7.09
C ALA A 126 -5.37 -6.39 7.52
N LYS A 127 -5.47 -7.69 7.76
CA LYS A 127 -6.69 -8.33 8.29
C LYS A 127 -7.00 -7.86 9.71
N GLN A 128 -5.99 -7.81 10.59
CA GLN A 128 -6.15 -7.35 11.98
C GLN A 128 -6.72 -5.93 12.06
N ILE A 129 -6.36 -5.04 11.13
CA ILE A 129 -6.89 -3.67 11.12
C ILE A 129 -8.24 -3.52 10.39
N GLY A 130 -8.77 -4.62 9.83
CA GLY A 130 -10.02 -4.66 9.08
C GLY A 130 -9.92 -4.14 7.65
N PHE A 131 -8.71 -3.99 7.10
CA PHE A 131 -8.51 -3.53 5.72
C PHE A 131 -8.94 -4.60 4.70
N ILE A 132 -8.72 -5.87 5.01
CA ILE A 132 -9.15 -7.05 4.23
C ILE A 132 -9.86 -8.05 5.16
N SER A 133 -10.77 -8.85 4.63
CA SER A 133 -11.46 -9.91 5.39
C SER A 133 -10.67 -11.21 5.51
N SER A 134 -9.87 -11.55 4.50
CA SER A 134 -9.13 -12.81 4.42
C SER A 134 -7.66 -12.59 4.09
N VAL A 135 -6.81 -13.47 4.65
CA VAL A 135 -5.41 -13.58 4.26
C VAL A 135 -5.21 -14.48 3.04
N ASP A 136 -6.29 -15.04 2.48
CA ASP A 136 -6.23 -15.99 1.37
C ASP A 136 -5.34 -15.47 0.26
N TYR A 137 -4.26 -16.20 0.06
CA TYR A 137 -3.25 -15.88 -0.92
C TYR A 137 -3.19 -17.07 -1.87
N PRO A 138 -3.50 -16.90 -3.17
CA PRO A 138 -3.51 -18.00 -4.13
C PRO A 138 -2.07 -18.43 -4.51
N HIS A 139 -1.26 -18.84 -3.53
CA HIS A 139 0.13 -19.27 -3.72
C HIS A 139 0.23 -20.47 -4.66
N HIS A 140 -0.78 -21.35 -4.64
CA HIS A 140 -0.81 -22.62 -5.35
C HIS A 140 -0.95 -22.48 -6.88
N LEU A 141 -1.35 -21.32 -7.41
CA LEU A 141 -1.43 -21.09 -8.85
C LEU A 141 -0.06 -20.89 -9.52
N TYR A 142 0.97 -20.52 -8.74
CA TYR A 142 2.30 -20.14 -9.23
C TYR A 142 3.43 -21.10 -8.82
N MET A 143 3.08 -22.17 -8.11
CA MET A 143 4.02 -23.20 -7.65
C MET A 143 3.76 -24.59 -8.26
N ASN A 144 3.01 -24.69 -9.36
CA ASN A 144 2.95 -25.98 -10.06
C ASN A 144 4.17 -26.14 -10.99
N PRO A 145 5.21 -26.92 -10.61
CA PRO A 145 6.38 -27.14 -11.47
C PRO A 145 6.00 -27.81 -12.81
N GLU A 146 4.88 -28.53 -12.88
CA GLU A 146 4.44 -29.23 -14.09
C GLU A 146 3.97 -28.29 -15.20
N LYS A 147 3.59 -27.03 -14.88
CA LYS A 147 3.15 -26.07 -15.91
C LYS A 147 4.28 -25.30 -16.58
N ARG A 148 5.53 -25.40 -16.11
CA ARG A 148 6.70 -24.76 -16.77
C ARG A 148 7.11 -25.44 -18.09
N VAL A 149 6.67 -26.67 -18.35
CA VAL A 149 7.13 -27.46 -19.50
C VAL A 149 6.23 -27.32 -20.74
N SER A 150 5.09 -26.61 -20.65
CA SER A 150 4.09 -26.62 -21.74
C SER A 150 4.06 -25.38 -22.65
N LYS A 151 5.03 -24.46 -22.56
CA LYS A 151 5.13 -23.33 -23.50
C LYS A 151 6.52 -23.20 -24.11
N ILE A 152 6.86 -24.21 -24.91
CA ILE A 152 7.69 -24.02 -26.10
C ILE A 152 6.84 -24.59 -27.24
N HIS A 153 6.27 -23.71 -28.06
CA HIS A 153 5.81 -23.97 -29.43
C HIS A 153 6.30 -22.80 -30.25
#